data_AF-A0A967N753-F1
#
_entry.id   AF-A0A967N753-F1
#
_cell.length_a   1.000
_cell.length_b   1.000
_cell.length_c   1.000
_cell.angle_alpha   90.00
_cell.angle_beta   90.00
_cell.angle_gamma   90.00
#
_symmetry.space_group_name_H-M   'P 1'
#
loop_
_entity.id
_entity.type
_entity.pdbx_description
1 polymer ?
#
loop_
_entity_poly.entity_id
_entity_poly.type
_entity_poly.pdbx_seq_one_letter_code
_entity_poly.pdbx_strand_id
1 'polypeptide(L)'
;PRAREPAPPLDPPRGRTVHLYPAEKLQGWIVLGHALPPVPPEERAALEVMNYILGGGHFDTRLFRETRDERGLTNDDSGYLEPYVRGPGTYTFRTYGRPGAVKLLLEITMREIERIRSEPVTEEELFVARGALADGSFADRWAGGTGVARSLALEAFERGGHRASATYRERVRAVTATDVRAAARKYLHPERMTVVIVGPLDEIRAAPPLESERELEAWGEVVEHGPAPGGP
;
A
#
# COMPACT_ATOMS: atom_id res chain seq x y z
N PRO A 1 33.07 -2.84 3.05
CA PRO A 1 32.15 -2.23 4.04
C PRO A 1 31.61 -3.30 5.00
N ARG A 2 31.91 -3.22 6.30
CA ARG A 2 31.34 -4.14 7.29
C ARG A 2 29.81 -4.06 7.23
N ALA A 3 29.14 -5.20 7.11
CA ALA A 3 27.69 -5.27 7.22
C ALA A 3 27.31 -4.70 8.60
N ARG A 4 26.68 -3.52 8.63
CA ARG A 4 26.01 -3.03 9.84
C ARG A 4 24.90 -4.04 10.17
N GLU A 5 24.78 -4.41 11.44
CA GLU A 5 23.73 -5.29 11.95
C GLU A 5 22.35 -4.83 11.44
N PRO A 6 21.44 -5.77 11.13
CA PRO A 6 20.07 -5.41 10.75
C PRO A 6 19.44 -4.58 11.88
N ALA A 7 18.71 -3.53 11.51
CA ALA A 7 17.95 -2.74 12.45
C ALA A 7 16.98 -3.66 13.22
N PRO A 8 16.75 -3.39 14.53
CA PRO A 8 15.81 -4.18 15.30
C PRO A 8 14.42 -4.16 14.62
N PRO A 9 13.66 -5.26 14.69
CA PRO A 9 12.30 -5.27 14.18
C PRO A 9 11.49 -4.19 14.90
N LEU A 10 10.65 -3.48 14.15
CA LEU A 10 9.65 -2.57 14.71
C LEU A 10 8.67 -3.44 15.47
N ASP A 11 8.38 -3.07 16.72
CA ASP A 11 7.38 -3.76 17.53
C ASP A 11 6.01 -3.38 16.95
N PRO A 12 5.34 -4.27 16.21
CA PRO A 12 4.11 -3.91 15.53
C PRO A 12 3.00 -3.71 16.58
N PRO A 13 2.06 -2.77 16.35
CA PRO A 13 0.89 -2.63 17.20
C PRO A 13 0.17 -3.98 17.37
N ARG A 14 -0.32 -4.25 18.59
CA ARG A 14 -1.09 -5.48 18.90
C ARG A 14 -2.54 -5.42 18.44
N GLY A 15 -2.98 -4.28 17.90
CA GLY A 15 -4.30 -4.06 17.34
C GLY A 15 -4.31 -2.79 16.49
N ARG A 16 -5.44 -2.53 15.82
CA ARG A 16 -5.62 -1.33 15.00
C ARG A 16 -5.76 -0.10 15.89
N THR A 17 -5.03 0.96 15.54
CA THR A 17 -5.14 2.29 16.16
C THR A 17 -5.61 3.30 15.12
N VAL A 18 -6.35 4.31 15.55
CA VAL A 18 -6.85 5.40 14.70
C VAL A 18 -6.37 6.71 15.29
N HIS A 19 -5.43 7.37 14.61
CA HIS A 19 -4.88 8.64 15.02
C HIS A 19 -5.57 9.77 14.26
N LEU A 20 -6.22 10.67 14.99
CA LEU A 20 -6.97 11.77 14.42
C LEU A 20 -6.24 13.09 14.68
N TYR A 21 -5.92 13.81 13.62
CA TYR A 21 -5.27 15.12 13.67
C TYR A 21 -6.19 16.19 13.07
N PRO A 22 -6.72 17.12 13.89
CA PRO A 22 -7.51 18.22 13.36
C PRO A 22 -6.63 19.12 12.50
N ALA A 23 -7.16 19.56 11.36
CA ALA A 23 -6.52 20.50 10.47
C ALA A 23 -7.56 21.35 9.73
N GLU A 24 -7.26 22.63 9.55
CA GLU A 24 -8.07 23.56 8.74
C GLU A 24 -7.85 23.27 7.24
N LYS A 25 -8.45 22.18 6.76
CA LYS A 25 -8.38 21.73 5.36
C LYS A 25 -9.78 21.47 4.81
N LEU A 26 -9.94 21.63 3.50
CA LEU A 26 -11.18 21.30 2.78
C LEU A 26 -11.37 19.78 2.58
N GLN A 27 -10.34 18.98 2.85
CA GLN A 27 -10.31 17.54 2.60
C GLN A 27 -9.76 16.80 3.81
N GLY A 28 -10.28 15.60 4.04
CA GLY A 28 -9.69 14.62 4.95
C GLY A 28 -8.72 13.72 4.21
N TRP A 29 -7.50 13.63 4.73
CA TRP A 29 -6.43 12.77 4.24
C TRP A 29 -6.34 11.53 5.10
N ILE A 30 -6.19 10.37 4.47
CA ILE A 30 -6.11 9.06 5.10
C ILE A 30 -4.78 8.42 4.74
N VAL A 31 -4.05 7.98 5.76
CA VAL A 31 -2.93 7.06 5.59
C VAL A 31 -3.19 5.87 6.50
N LEU A 32 -3.21 4.67 5.95
CA LEU A 32 -3.29 3.45 6.73
C LEU A 32 -2.17 2.49 6.33
N GLY A 33 -1.62 1.76 7.29
CA GLY A 33 -0.54 0.83 6.96
C GLY A 33 0.06 0.16 8.18
N HIS A 34 1.03 -0.71 7.93
CA HIS A 34 1.76 -1.40 8.98
C HIS A 34 3.21 -1.66 8.56
N ALA A 35 4.03 -2.07 9.53
CA ALA A 35 5.39 -2.52 9.26
C ALA A 35 5.37 -3.76 8.36
N LEU A 36 6.19 -3.76 7.32
CA LEU A 36 6.39 -4.87 6.40
C LEU A 36 7.66 -5.63 6.83
N PRO A 37 7.60 -6.94 7.13
CA PRO A 37 8.81 -7.70 7.42
C PRO A 37 9.73 -7.75 6.17
N PRO A 38 11.03 -8.08 6.34
CA PRO A 38 11.91 -8.30 5.20
C PRO A 38 11.31 -9.33 4.23
N VAL A 39 11.25 -8.96 2.95
CA VAL A 39 10.64 -9.80 1.90
C VAL A 39 11.74 -10.57 1.18
N PRO A 40 11.73 -11.91 1.21
CA PRO A 40 12.70 -12.71 0.48
C PRO A 40 12.66 -12.46 -1.03
N PRO A 41 13.81 -12.53 -1.73
CA PRO A 41 13.89 -12.32 -3.19
C PRO A 41 12.87 -13.11 -4.02
N GLU A 42 12.60 -14.35 -3.64
CA GLU A 42 11.71 -15.29 -4.30
C GLU A 42 10.23 -14.92 -4.17
N GLU A 43 9.85 -14.23 -3.10
CA GLU A 43 8.46 -13.84 -2.83
C GLU A 43 8.12 -12.43 -3.35
N ARG A 44 9.15 -11.65 -3.68
CA ARG A 44 9.00 -10.25 -4.11
C ARG A 44 8.11 -10.09 -5.34
N ALA A 45 8.19 -10.99 -6.32
CA ALA A 45 7.39 -10.90 -7.53
C ALA A 45 5.89 -11.06 -7.23
N ALA A 46 5.52 -12.03 -6.40
CA ALA A 46 4.14 -12.24 -5.98
C ALA A 46 3.61 -11.04 -5.18
N LEU A 47 4.43 -10.47 -4.29
CA LEU A 47 4.06 -9.29 -3.51
C LEU A 47 3.87 -8.04 -4.38
N GLU A 48 4.75 -7.80 -5.36
CA GLU A 48 4.63 -6.67 -6.29
C GLU A 48 3.41 -6.79 -7.21
N VAL A 49 3.12 -7.99 -7.73
CA VAL A 49 1.92 -8.26 -8.53
C VAL A 49 0.66 -8.06 -7.68
N MET A 50 0.65 -8.56 -6.44
CA MET A 50 -0.46 -8.35 -5.50
C MET A 50 -0.72 -6.86 -5.26
N ASN A 51 0.32 -6.09 -4.95
CA ASN A 51 0.17 -4.65 -4.75
C ASN A 51 -0.30 -3.95 -6.03
N TYR A 52 0.25 -4.31 -7.20
CA TYR A 52 -0.18 -3.72 -8.46
C TYR A 52 -1.70 -3.85 -8.66
N ILE A 53 -2.25 -5.04 -8.43
CA ILE A 53 -3.69 -5.31 -8.57
C ILE A 53 -4.50 -4.53 -7.52
N LEU A 54 -4.02 -4.49 -6.27
CA LEU A 54 -4.76 -3.86 -5.18
C LEU A 54 -4.80 -2.32 -5.30
N GLY A 55 -3.64 -1.67 -5.41
CA GLY A 55 -3.52 -0.21 -5.34
C GLY A 55 -2.22 0.39 -5.90
N GLY A 56 -1.27 -0.41 -6.39
CA GLY A 56 0.02 0.05 -6.89
C GLY A 56 0.04 0.35 -8.39
N GLY A 57 -0.97 -0.10 -9.14
CA GLY A 57 -1.11 0.06 -10.59
C GLY A 57 -1.73 1.39 -11.03
N HIS A 58 -1.91 2.36 -10.12
CA HIS A 58 -2.62 3.63 -10.34
C HIS A 58 -4.07 3.41 -10.82
N PHE A 59 -4.34 3.57 -12.12
CA PHE A 59 -5.69 3.64 -12.68
C PHE A 59 -6.42 2.28 -12.76
N ASP A 60 -5.68 1.17 -12.99
CA ASP A 60 -6.27 -0.16 -13.20
C ASP A 60 -6.31 -1.03 -11.93
N THR A 61 -6.44 -0.41 -10.77
CA THR A 61 -6.42 -1.10 -9.47
C THR A 61 -7.82 -1.32 -8.92
N ARG A 62 -7.99 -2.33 -8.05
CA ARG A 62 -9.27 -2.56 -7.36
C ARG A 62 -9.69 -1.34 -6.56
N LEU A 63 -8.77 -0.74 -5.80
CA LEU A 63 -9.04 0.46 -5.00
C LEU A 63 -9.48 1.64 -5.87
N PHE A 64 -8.77 1.89 -6.97
CA PHE A 64 -9.07 3.01 -7.85
C PHE A 64 -10.43 2.85 -8.53
N ARG A 65 -10.76 1.63 -8.99
CA ARG A 65 -12.07 1.33 -9.58
C ARG A 65 -13.20 1.58 -8.58
N GLU A 66 -13.09 1.04 -7.37
CA GLU A 66 -14.14 1.14 -6.35
C GLU A 66 -14.32 2.57 -5.81
N THR A 67 -13.23 3.31 -5.60
CA THR A 67 -13.26 4.64 -4.97
C THR A 67 -13.46 5.78 -5.97
N ARG A 68 -12.89 5.70 -7.18
CA ARG A 68 -12.99 6.75 -8.19
C ARG A 68 -13.97 6.41 -9.29
N ASP A 69 -13.81 5.29 -9.99
CA ASP A 69 -14.58 5.05 -11.21
C ASP A 69 -16.05 4.79 -10.89
N GLU A 70 -16.33 4.01 -9.85
CA GLU A 70 -17.69 3.67 -9.46
C GLU A 70 -18.36 4.77 -8.61
N ARG A 71 -17.59 5.48 -7.77
CA ARG A 71 -18.15 6.35 -6.72
C ARG A 71 -17.69 7.80 -6.73
N GLY A 72 -16.62 8.14 -7.46
CA GLY A 72 -16.10 9.51 -7.56
C GLY A 72 -15.69 10.13 -6.22
N LEU A 73 -15.23 9.34 -5.25
CA LEU A 73 -14.92 9.80 -3.89
C LEU A 73 -13.56 10.49 -3.79
N THR A 74 -12.60 10.06 -4.62
CA THR A 74 -11.21 10.52 -4.59
C THR A 74 -10.61 10.60 -6.00
N ASN A 75 -9.49 11.31 -6.10
CA ASN A 75 -8.62 11.30 -7.29
C ASN A 75 -7.42 10.37 -7.15
N ASP A 76 -7.17 9.82 -5.96
CA ASP A 76 -6.03 8.94 -5.69
C ASP A 76 -6.36 8.00 -4.52
N ASP A 77 -6.21 6.70 -4.74
CA ASP A 77 -6.16 5.68 -3.68
C ASP A 77 -5.07 4.67 -4.05
N SER A 78 -3.92 4.83 -3.41
CA SER A 78 -2.67 4.23 -3.84
C SER A 78 -2.01 3.40 -2.73
N GLY A 79 -1.55 2.21 -3.11
CA GLY A 79 -0.80 1.27 -2.28
C GLY A 79 0.72 1.36 -2.52
N TYR A 80 1.47 1.67 -1.47
CA TYR A 80 2.92 1.86 -1.49
C TYR A 80 3.64 0.77 -0.70
N LEU A 81 4.36 -0.09 -1.43
CA LEU A 81 5.32 -1.03 -0.87
C LEU A 81 6.68 -0.35 -0.74
N GLU A 82 7.13 -0.13 0.49
CA GLU A 82 8.41 0.48 0.82
C GLU A 82 9.27 -0.52 1.61
N PRO A 83 9.77 -1.60 0.98
CA PRO A 83 10.61 -2.57 1.67
C PRO A 83 11.96 -1.96 2.04
N TYR A 84 12.31 -1.94 3.33
CA TYR A 84 13.65 -1.58 3.76
C TYR A 84 14.58 -2.79 3.68
N VAL A 85 15.80 -2.53 3.22
CA VAL A 85 16.81 -3.55 2.90
C VAL A 85 17.46 -4.16 4.15
N ARG A 86 17.55 -3.37 5.23
CA ARG A 86 18.30 -3.71 6.46
C ARG A 86 17.46 -3.48 7.72
N GLY A 87 16.14 -3.53 7.59
CA GLY A 87 15.17 -3.29 8.65
C GLY A 87 13.75 -3.53 8.15
N PRO A 88 12.75 -3.42 9.03
CA PRO A 88 11.34 -3.52 8.64
C PRO A 88 10.96 -2.42 7.65
N GLY A 89 10.33 -2.82 6.55
CA GLY A 89 9.66 -1.98 5.56
C GLY A 89 8.36 -1.36 6.07
N THR A 90 7.64 -0.68 5.17
CA THR A 90 6.24 -0.28 5.38
C THR A 90 5.40 -0.71 4.19
N TYR A 91 4.15 -1.07 4.47
CA TYR A 91 3.11 -1.13 3.46
C TYR A 91 2.00 -0.16 3.87
N THR A 92 1.81 0.89 3.07
CA THR A 92 0.83 1.93 3.33
C THR A 92 -0.11 2.14 2.16
N PHE A 93 -1.35 2.50 2.46
CA PHE A 93 -2.36 2.99 1.54
C PHE A 93 -2.62 4.45 1.85
N ARG A 94 -2.79 5.26 0.81
CA ARG A 94 -2.99 6.70 0.95
C ARG A 94 -4.11 7.14 0.02
N THR A 95 -5.05 7.88 0.58
CA THR A 95 -6.14 8.50 -0.16
C THR A 95 -6.59 9.76 0.55
N TYR A 96 -7.46 10.53 -0.10
CA TYR A 96 -8.05 11.73 0.46
C TYR A 96 -9.39 12.04 -0.22
N GLY A 97 -10.24 12.82 0.45
CA GLY A 97 -11.52 13.19 -0.12
C GLY A 97 -12.19 14.33 0.64
N ARG A 98 -13.38 14.72 0.17
CA ARG A 98 -14.27 15.61 0.93
C ARG A 98 -14.62 14.98 2.29
N PRO A 99 -14.94 15.76 3.33
CA PRO A 99 -15.16 15.23 4.69
C PRO A 99 -16.11 14.03 4.76
N GLY A 100 -17.26 14.10 4.07
CA GLY A 100 -18.23 13.00 4.02
C GLY A 100 -17.83 11.75 3.24
N ALA A 101 -16.70 11.77 2.51
CA ALA A 101 -16.19 10.58 1.83
C ALA A 101 -15.19 9.79 2.68
N VAL A 102 -14.64 10.38 3.76
CA VAL A 102 -13.52 9.82 4.52
C VAL A 102 -13.85 8.46 5.14
N LYS A 103 -15.01 8.35 5.80
CA LYS A 103 -15.44 7.09 6.43
C LYS A 103 -15.62 5.98 5.39
N LEU A 104 -16.24 6.30 4.25
CA LEU A 104 -16.46 5.34 3.17
C LEU A 104 -15.17 4.94 2.45
N LEU A 105 -14.23 5.87 2.22
CA LEU A 105 -12.92 5.56 1.65
C LEU A 105 -12.18 4.54 2.53
N LEU A 106 -12.13 4.77 3.86
CA LEU A 106 -11.51 3.83 4.80
C LEU A 106 -12.19 2.44 4.77
N GLU A 107 -13.51 2.40 4.72
CA GLU A 107 -14.27 1.15 4.60
C GLU A 107 -13.92 0.39 3.32
N ILE A 108 -13.92 1.08 2.17
CA ILE A 108 -13.59 0.48 0.87
C ILE A 108 -12.16 -0.04 0.87
N THR A 109 -11.18 0.75 1.33
CA THR A 109 -9.78 0.31 1.35
C THR A 109 -9.61 -0.96 2.17
N MET A 110 -10.21 -1.01 3.35
CA MET A 110 -10.15 -2.18 4.23
C MET A 110 -10.92 -3.38 3.67
N ARG A 111 -12.05 -3.16 2.97
CA ARG A 111 -12.80 -4.20 2.28
C ARG A 111 -11.97 -4.83 1.16
N GLU A 112 -11.33 -4.03 0.30
CA GLU A 112 -10.52 -4.54 -0.80
C GLU A 112 -9.27 -5.26 -0.31
N ILE A 113 -8.67 -4.80 0.81
CA ILE A 113 -7.61 -5.52 1.52
C ILE A 113 -8.06 -6.92 1.93
N GLU A 114 -9.25 -7.07 2.51
CA GLU A 114 -9.75 -8.40 2.88
C GLU A 114 -10.14 -9.24 1.66
N ARG A 115 -10.75 -8.63 0.63
CA ARG A 115 -11.11 -9.34 -0.60
C ARG A 115 -9.90 -9.92 -1.30
N ILE A 116 -8.79 -9.20 -1.45
CA ILE A 116 -7.59 -9.77 -2.08
C ILE A 116 -6.93 -10.88 -1.22
N ARG A 117 -7.21 -10.90 0.10
CA ARG A 117 -6.78 -11.97 1.01
C ARG A 117 -7.67 -13.21 0.94
N SER A 118 -8.97 -13.08 0.64
CA SER A 118 -9.93 -14.19 0.63
C SER A 118 -10.28 -14.71 -0.76
N GLU A 119 -10.44 -13.82 -1.73
CA GLU A 119 -10.92 -14.10 -3.09
C GLU A 119 -9.74 -14.28 -4.05
N PRO A 120 -9.85 -15.18 -5.06
CA PRO A 120 -8.86 -15.24 -6.12
C PRO A 120 -8.89 -13.96 -6.97
N VAL A 121 -7.73 -13.52 -7.44
CA VAL A 121 -7.62 -12.53 -8.52
C VAL A 121 -7.98 -13.14 -9.87
N THR A 122 -8.45 -12.32 -10.80
CA THR A 122 -8.84 -12.78 -12.13
C THR A 122 -7.60 -12.94 -13.03
N GLU A 123 -7.73 -13.71 -14.11
CA GLU A 123 -6.65 -13.81 -15.12
C GLU A 123 -6.43 -12.49 -15.85
N GLU A 124 -7.46 -11.63 -15.96
CA GLU A 124 -7.31 -10.29 -16.53
C GLU A 124 -6.46 -9.38 -15.63
N GLU A 125 -6.75 -9.35 -14.32
CA GLU A 125 -5.94 -8.63 -13.34
C GLU A 125 -4.48 -9.10 -13.36
N LEU A 126 -4.27 -10.41 -13.43
CA LEU A 126 -2.94 -11.00 -13.54
C LEU A 126 -2.26 -10.62 -14.86
N PHE A 127 -2.96 -10.68 -15.99
CA PHE A 127 -2.41 -10.33 -17.29
C PHE A 127 -1.93 -8.87 -17.30
N VAL A 128 -2.76 -7.94 -16.86
CA VAL A 128 -2.43 -6.50 -16.79
C VAL A 128 -1.25 -6.27 -15.84
N ALA A 129 -1.30 -6.81 -14.62
CA ALA A 129 -0.23 -6.61 -13.63
C ALA A 129 1.11 -7.20 -14.09
N ARG A 130 1.11 -8.41 -14.65
CA ARG A 130 2.32 -9.06 -15.17
C ARG A 130 2.93 -8.25 -16.32
N GLY A 131 2.12 -7.80 -17.27
CA GLY A 131 2.58 -6.97 -18.40
C GLY A 131 3.15 -5.63 -17.93
N ALA A 132 2.41 -4.92 -17.08
CA ALA A 132 2.83 -3.61 -16.57
C ALA A 132 4.14 -3.68 -15.78
N LEU A 133 4.35 -4.73 -14.98
CA LEU A 133 5.57 -4.91 -14.20
C LEU A 133 6.74 -5.44 -15.04
N ALA A 134 6.51 -6.50 -15.83
CA ALA A 134 7.57 -7.16 -16.57
C ALA A 134 8.02 -6.40 -17.82
N ASP A 135 7.11 -5.66 -18.47
CA ASP A 135 7.37 -5.02 -19.76
C ASP A 135 7.38 -3.49 -19.67
N GLY A 136 6.56 -2.88 -18.81
CA GLY A 136 6.56 -1.43 -18.59
C GLY A 136 7.59 -0.99 -17.55
N SER A 137 7.25 -1.18 -16.27
CA SER A 137 8.03 -0.71 -15.12
C SER A 137 9.47 -1.21 -15.15
N PHE A 138 9.70 -2.46 -15.56
CA PHE A 138 11.06 -2.98 -15.71
C PHE A 138 11.81 -2.24 -16.82
N ALA A 139 11.22 -2.06 -18.00
CA ALA A 139 11.89 -1.35 -19.10
C ALA A 139 12.27 0.07 -18.69
N ASP A 140 11.38 0.80 -18.02
CA ASP A 140 11.62 2.16 -17.54
C ASP A 140 12.76 2.23 -16.52
N ARG A 141 12.81 1.30 -15.56
CA ARG A 141 13.90 1.23 -14.56
C ARG A 141 15.28 1.05 -15.20
N TRP A 142 15.32 0.38 -16.35
CA TRP A 142 16.55 0.11 -17.11
C TRP A 142 16.73 1.05 -18.32
N ALA A 143 15.89 2.09 -18.43
CA ALA A 143 16.04 3.11 -19.45
C ALA A 143 17.13 4.11 -19.07
N GLY A 144 18.15 4.25 -19.94
CA GLY A 144 19.21 5.24 -19.81
C GLY A 144 20.23 4.96 -18.70
N GLY A 145 21.37 5.66 -18.76
CA GLY A 145 22.51 5.39 -17.86
C GLY A 145 22.20 5.56 -16.37
N THR A 146 21.38 6.57 -16.00
CA THR A 146 21.03 6.85 -14.60
C THR A 146 20.12 5.76 -14.01
N GLY A 147 19.13 5.29 -14.76
CA GLY A 147 18.23 4.21 -14.31
C GLY A 147 18.98 2.90 -14.09
N VAL A 148 19.84 2.55 -15.04
CA VAL A 148 20.73 1.38 -14.96
C VAL A 148 21.66 1.48 -13.75
N ALA A 149 22.35 2.61 -13.56
CA ALA A 149 23.27 2.80 -12.44
C ALA A 149 22.56 2.69 -11.08
N ARG A 150 21.38 3.32 -10.94
CA ARG A 150 20.55 3.23 -9.73
C ARG A 150 20.11 1.80 -9.45
N SER A 151 19.63 1.08 -10.47
CA SER A 151 19.17 -0.30 -10.35
C SER A 151 20.31 -1.23 -9.92
N LEU A 152 21.47 -1.15 -10.57
CA LEU A 152 22.64 -1.95 -10.20
C LEU A 152 23.14 -1.65 -8.78
N ALA A 153 23.13 -0.38 -8.37
CA ALA A 153 23.51 0.02 -7.01
C ALA A 153 22.56 -0.56 -5.96
N LEU A 154 21.24 -0.49 -6.21
CA LEU A 154 20.24 -1.10 -5.34
C LEU A 154 20.41 -2.60 -5.24
N GLU A 155 20.62 -3.31 -6.36
CA GLU A 155 20.84 -4.76 -6.33
C GLU A 155 22.09 -5.16 -5.55
N ALA A 156 23.21 -4.47 -5.76
CA ALA A 156 24.43 -4.72 -4.99
C ALA A 156 24.21 -4.47 -3.49
N PHE A 157 23.51 -3.38 -3.15
CA PHE A 157 23.25 -3.02 -1.76
C PHE A 157 22.28 -3.98 -1.07
N GLU A 158 21.25 -4.44 -1.79
CA GLU A 158 20.19 -5.31 -1.30
C GLU A 158 20.56 -6.79 -1.27
N ARG A 159 21.27 -7.25 -2.29
CA ARG A 159 21.36 -8.68 -2.62
C ARG A 159 22.80 -9.17 -2.74
N GLY A 160 23.77 -8.27 -2.58
CA GLY A 160 25.18 -8.59 -2.70
C GLY A 160 25.61 -8.97 -4.13
N GLY A 161 24.81 -8.63 -5.15
CA GLY A 161 25.13 -8.93 -6.55
C GLY A 161 24.12 -8.36 -7.54
N HIS A 162 24.36 -8.56 -8.84
CA HIS A 162 23.60 -7.93 -9.95
C HIS A 162 22.73 -8.91 -10.76
N ARG A 163 22.41 -10.07 -10.17
CA ARG A 163 21.71 -11.17 -10.88
C ARG A 163 20.20 -11.16 -10.67
N ALA A 164 19.69 -10.35 -9.75
CA ALA A 164 18.28 -10.43 -9.37
C ALA A 164 17.33 -9.96 -10.48
N SER A 165 17.76 -8.98 -11.28
CA SER A 165 16.99 -8.45 -12.41
C SER A 165 17.02 -9.34 -13.64
N ALA A 166 18.03 -10.21 -13.79
CA ALA A 166 18.14 -11.10 -14.94
C ALA A 166 16.92 -12.03 -15.06
N THR A 167 16.39 -12.50 -13.94
CA THR A 167 15.23 -13.42 -13.88
C THR A 167 13.96 -12.73 -13.38
N TYR A 168 13.95 -11.40 -13.21
CA TYR A 168 12.80 -10.67 -12.67
C TYR A 168 11.54 -10.83 -13.53
N ARG A 169 11.67 -10.59 -14.84
CA ARG A 169 10.53 -10.68 -15.78
C ARG A 169 9.93 -12.07 -15.80
N GLU A 170 10.76 -13.11 -15.75
CA GLU A 170 10.33 -14.52 -15.69
C GLU A 170 9.56 -14.78 -14.39
N ARG A 171 10.09 -14.36 -13.23
CA ARG A 171 9.41 -14.52 -11.94
C ARG A 171 8.06 -13.81 -11.93
N VAL A 172 7.98 -12.58 -12.42
CA VAL A 172 6.71 -11.82 -12.49
C VAL A 172 5.70 -12.54 -13.37
N ARG A 173 6.09 -12.97 -14.58
CA ARG A 173 5.19 -13.66 -15.51
C ARG A 173 4.70 -15.01 -14.97
N ALA A 174 5.46 -15.66 -14.10
CA ALA A 174 5.08 -16.94 -13.49
C ALA A 174 4.13 -16.81 -12.29
N VAL A 175 3.93 -15.62 -11.73
CA VAL A 175 3.06 -15.42 -10.55
C VAL A 175 1.64 -15.85 -10.83
N THR A 176 1.07 -16.74 -10.02
CA THR A 176 -0.32 -17.23 -10.14
C THR A 176 -1.28 -16.51 -9.19
N ALA A 177 -2.59 -16.69 -9.37
CA ALA A 177 -3.61 -16.19 -8.43
C ALA A 177 -3.41 -16.74 -7.01
N THR A 178 -2.93 -17.98 -6.89
CA THR A 178 -2.61 -18.61 -5.60
C THR A 178 -1.45 -17.90 -4.91
N ASP A 179 -0.40 -17.53 -5.66
CA ASP A 179 0.75 -16.80 -5.13
C ASP A 179 0.35 -15.40 -4.65
N VAL A 180 -0.50 -14.71 -5.41
CA VAL A 180 -1.05 -13.39 -5.02
C VAL A 180 -1.80 -13.49 -3.70
N ARG A 181 -2.71 -14.46 -3.56
CA ARG A 181 -3.46 -14.67 -2.31
C ARG A 181 -2.55 -15.08 -1.16
N ALA A 182 -1.55 -15.92 -1.41
CA ALA A 182 -0.58 -16.32 -0.41
C ALA A 182 0.25 -15.12 0.07
N ALA A 183 0.71 -14.26 -0.85
CA ALA A 183 1.40 -13.02 -0.53
C ALA A 183 0.50 -12.05 0.25
N ALA A 184 -0.75 -11.85 -0.17
CA ALA A 184 -1.71 -11.02 0.54
C ALA A 184 -1.91 -11.50 2.00
N ARG A 185 -2.13 -12.80 2.21
CA ARG A 185 -2.30 -13.35 3.57
C ARG A 185 -1.04 -13.26 4.42
N LYS A 186 0.14 -13.39 3.80
CA LYS A 186 1.43 -13.38 4.50
C LYS A 186 1.90 -11.98 4.88
N TYR A 187 1.62 -10.99 4.03
CA TYR A 187 2.24 -9.66 4.13
C TYR A 187 1.27 -8.51 4.39
N LEU A 188 -0.05 -8.71 4.23
CA LEU A 188 -1.04 -7.66 4.45
C LEU A 188 -1.81 -7.97 5.72
N HIS A 189 -1.64 -7.16 6.76
CA HIS A 189 -2.18 -7.39 8.11
C HIS A 189 -3.17 -6.29 8.52
N PRO A 190 -4.42 -6.31 8.02
CA PRO A 190 -5.44 -5.30 8.32
C PRO A 190 -5.72 -5.16 9.81
N GLU A 191 -5.54 -6.21 10.60
CA GLU A 191 -5.71 -6.22 12.05
C GLU A 191 -4.61 -5.45 12.82
N ARG A 192 -3.49 -5.15 12.16
CA ARG A 192 -2.31 -4.48 12.75
C ARG A 192 -2.04 -3.11 12.13
N MET A 193 -2.94 -2.63 11.28
CA MET A 193 -2.78 -1.35 10.61
C MET A 193 -2.95 -0.20 11.60
N THR A 194 -2.11 0.82 11.49
CA THR A 194 -2.35 2.13 12.05
C THR A 194 -3.06 2.96 11.00
N VAL A 195 -4.18 3.56 11.36
CA VAL A 195 -4.93 4.52 10.54
C VAL A 195 -4.62 5.91 11.05
N VAL A 196 -4.30 6.82 10.15
CA VAL A 196 -4.05 8.23 10.42
C VAL A 196 -4.98 9.05 9.56
N ILE A 197 -5.76 9.94 10.18
CA ILE A 197 -6.67 10.84 9.49
C ILE A 197 -6.31 12.28 9.85
N VAL A 198 -6.10 13.11 8.84
CA VAL A 198 -5.79 14.53 8.99
C VAL A 198 -6.81 15.35 8.23
N GLY A 199 -7.52 16.27 8.89
CA GLY A 199 -8.53 17.11 8.22
C GLY A 199 -9.53 17.76 9.17
N PRO A 200 -10.66 18.26 8.64
CA PRO A 200 -11.72 18.88 9.44
C PRO A 200 -12.53 17.80 10.17
N LEU A 201 -12.02 17.32 11.32
CA LEU A 201 -12.55 16.15 12.01
C LEU A 201 -14.02 16.30 12.41
N ASP A 202 -14.44 17.50 12.82
CA ASP A 202 -15.84 17.75 13.17
C ASP A 202 -16.77 17.57 11.97
N GLU A 203 -16.36 18.04 10.78
CA GLU A 203 -17.12 17.83 9.54
C GLU A 203 -17.12 16.36 9.11
N ILE A 204 -16.00 15.66 9.26
CA ILE A 204 -15.89 14.22 8.94
C ILE A 204 -16.84 13.40 9.83
N ARG A 205 -16.89 13.71 11.13
CA ARG A 205 -17.75 13.04 12.11
C ARG A 205 -19.23 13.36 11.87
N ALA A 206 -19.54 14.63 11.61
CA ALA A 206 -20.92 15.08 11.39
C ALA A 206 -21.50 14.70 10.04
N ALA A 207 -20.66 14.30 9.07
CA ALA A 207 -21.13 13.94 7.75
C ALA A 207 -22.08 12.73 7.78
N PRO A 208 -23.24 12.82 7.09
CA PRO A 208 -24.15 11.70 6.98
C PRO A 208 -23.49 10.55 6.21
N PRO A 209 -23.79 9.28 6.56
CA PRO A 209 -23.22 8.15 5.85
C PRO A 209 -23.69 8.13 4.39
N LEU A 210 -22.78 7.79 3.48
CA LEU A 210 -23.04 7.64 2.05
C LEU A 210 -23.56 6.23 1.73
N GLU A 211 -23.03 5.21 2.41
CA GLU A 211 -23.37 3.80 2.27
C GLU A 211 -23.35 3.10 3.66
N SER A 212 -22.93 1.85 3.72
CA SER A 212 -22.78 1.06 4.96
C SER A 212 -21.37 1.18 5.56
N GLU A 213 -20.77 2.37 5.55
CA GLU A 213 -19.50 2.63 6.22
C GLU A 213 -19.62 2.68 7.74
N ARG A 214 -18.54 2.28 8.41
CA ARG A 214 -18.39 2.39 9.86
C ARG A 214 -17.93 3.77 10.31
N GLU A 215 -18.31 4.14 11.53
CA GLU A 215 -17.71 5.27 12.25
C GLU A 215 -16.22 5.03 12.52
N LEU A 216 -15.45 6.11 12.67
CA LEU A 216 -14.00 6.05 12.86
C LEU A 216 -13.60 5.23 14.08
N GLU A 217 -14.38 5.33 15.16
CA GLU A 217 -14.21 4.60 16.42
C GLU A 217 -14.32 3.08 16.27
N ALA A 218 -15.07 2.60 15.27
CA ALA A 218 -15.26 1.17 15.08
C ALA A 218 -14.03 0.49 14.46
N TRP A 219 -13.03 1.27 14.02
CA TRP A 219 -11.83 0.74 13.39
C TRP A 219 -10.75 0.33 14.38
N GLY A 220 -10.71 0.88 15.59
CA GLY A 220 -9.70 0.55 16.57
C GLY A 220 -9.65 1.53 17.73
N GLU A 221 -8.58 1.46 18.51
CA GLU A 221 -8.33 2.42 19.59
C GLU A 221 -8.09 3.82 19.00
N VAL A 222 -8.95 4.78 19.31
CA VAL A 222 -8.84 6.15 18.83
C VAL A 222 -7.90 6.95 19.73
N VAL A 223 -6.93 7.62 19.10
CA VAL A 223 -6.02 8.58 19.73
C VAL A 223 -6.20 9.93 19.06
N GLU A 224 -6.76 10.89 19.77
CA GLU A 224 -6.89 12.26 19.29
C GLU A 224 -5.64 13.06 19.61
N HIS A 225 -5.17 13.83 18.61
CA HIS A 225 -3.99 14.67 18.71
C HIS A 225 -4.38 16.14 18.67
N GLY A 226 -3.47 17.01 19.13
CA GLY A 226 -3.56 18.43 18.83
C GLY A 226 -3.49 18.71 17.32
N PRO A 227 -3.73 19.97 16.89
CA PRO A 227 -3.66 20.32 15.48
C PRO A 227 -2.33 19.86 14.89
N ALA A 228 -2.39 19.25 13.69
CA ALA A 228 -1.18 18.82 13.01
C ALA A 228 -0.22 20.02 12.93
N PRO A 229 1.07 19.87 13.30
CA PRO A 229 2.01 20.97 13.19
C PRO A 229 1.96 21.50 11.76
N GLY A 230 1.59 22.78 11.62
CA GLY A 230 1.45 23.42 10.31
C GLY A 230 2.73 23.22 9.52
N GLY A 231 2.65 22.38 8.49
CA GLY A 231 3.73 22.25 7.53
C GLY A 231 3.90 23.58 6.80
N PRO A 232 5.15 23.97 6.47
CA PRO A 232 5.44 25.21 5.75
C PRO A 232 4.74 25.30 4.38
#